data_AF-A0A7X8DQY6-F1
#
_entry.id   AF-A0A7X8DQY6-F1
#
_cell.length_a   1.000
_cell.length_b   1.000
_cell.length_c   1.000
_cell.angle_alpha   90.00
_cell.angle_beta   90.00
_cell.angle_gamma   90.00
#
_symmetry.space_group_name_H-M   'P 1'
#
loop_
_entity.id
_entity.type
_entity.pdbx_description
1 polymer ?
#
loop_
_entity_poly.entity_id
_entity_poly.type
_entity_poly.pdbx_seq_one_letter_code
_entity_poly.pdbx_strand_id
1 'polypeptide(L)'
;MVKSSTIEDIYNELLEHQGDLDYFSGDMMVSIGYPMESLKEFHLVDTPGLSTITDANLEKTRKFIQESDVVLWIFNANHIGQSDVNEELANVARMGKPIIGIINRIDEIDGSPMRVREYVHRTLGIYLQQVFTTSGLDAFEARINNDEVEFYNSGLGEVLDYLRNEIESNSEEIHMESIESSVKAVIRHYVKSHEIYENKINFISQKL
;
A
#
# COMPACT_ATOMS: atom_id res chain seq x y z
N MET A 1 28.14 5.31 2.64
CA MET A 1 28.96 5.85 1.52
C MET A 1 28.02 5.95 0.33
N VAL A 2 27.83 7.13 -0.26
CA VAL A 2 26.90 7.29 -1.41
C VAL A 2 27.65 6.90 -2.67
N LYS A 3 27.20 5.86 -3.35
CA LYS A 3 27.74 5.39 -4.64
C LYS A 3 26.79 5.85 -5.74
N SER A 4 27.29 6.56 -6.74
CA SER A 4 26.51 6.99 -7.90
C SER A 4 27.01 6.24 -9.12
N SER A 5 26.11 5.54 -9.82
CA SER A 5 26.41 4.71 -11.00
C SER A 5 25.21 4.71 -11.94
N THR A 6 25.33 4.06 -13.10
CA THR A 6 24.17 3.86 -13.99
C THR A 6 23.17 2.88 -13.38
N ILE A 7 21.90 2.90 -13.84
CA ILE A 7 20.88 1.95 -13.38
C ILE A 7 21.33 0.50 -13.63
N GLU A 8 21.97 0.25 -14.78
CA GLU A 8 22.44 -1.07 -15.17
C GLU A 8 23.58 -1.57 -14.26
N ASP A 9 24.52 -0.69 -13.89
CA ASP A 9 25.59 -1.05 -12.94
C ASP A 9 25.03 -1.39 -11.55
N ILE A 10 24.07 -0.57 -11.07
CA ILE A 10 23.42 -0.81 -9.77
C ILE A 10 22.66 -2.13 -9.81
N TYR A 11 21.93 -2.39 -10.90
CA TYR A 11 21.17 -3.63 -11.06
C TYR A 11 22.09 -4.86 -11.08
N ASN A 12 23.21 -4.80 -11.80
CA ASN A 12 24.19 -5.89 -11.85
C ASN A 12 24.84 -6.14 -10.48
N GLU A 13 25.19 -5.08 -9.74
CA GLU A 13 25.72 -5.20 -8.37
C GLU A 13 24.71 -5.87 -7.43
N LEU A 14 23.43 -5.49 -7.50
CA LEU A 14 22.38 -6.13 -6.70
C LEU A 14 22.17 -7.59 -7.08
N LEU A 15 22.26 -7.93 -8.37
CA LEU A 15 22.18 -9.31 -8.86
C LEU A 15 23.36 -10.18 -8.41
N GLU A 16 24.58 -9.65 -8.44
CA GLU A 16 25.79 -10.36 -7.99
C GLU A 16 25.70 -10.77 -6.52
N HIS A 17 25.02 -9.97 -5.71
CA HIS A 17 24.80 -10.22 -4.29
C HIS A 17 23.43 -10.87 -4.00
N GLN A 18 22.71 -11.38 -5.00
CA GLN A 18 21.39 -11.99 -4.79
C GLN A 18 21.45 -13.15 -3.79
N GLY A 19 20.68 -13.06 -2.72
CA GLY A 19 20.64 -14.07 -1.65
C GLY A 19 21.72 -13.91 -0.57
N ASP A 20 22.60 -12.92 -0.69
CA ASP A 20 23.60 -12.56 0.33
C ASP A 20 22.97 -11.71 1.44
N LEU A 21 22.50 -12.37 2.50
CA LEU A 21 21.87 -11.70 3.64
C LEU A 21 22.82 -10.75 4.37
N ASP A 22 24.13 -11.02 4.38
CA ASP A 22 25.11 -10.16 5.05
C ASP A 22 25.29 -8.86 4.26
N TYR A 23 25.30 -8.93 2.94
CA TYR A 23 25.35 -7.75 2.07
C TYR A 23 24.13 -6.82 2.26
N PHE A 24 22.93 -7.41 2.39
CA PHE A 24 21.69 -6.66 2.61
C PHE A 24 21.35 -6.38 4.07
N SER A 25 22.20 -6.78 5.02
CA SER A 25 21.94 -6.62 6.47
C SER A 25 21.98 -5.16 6.94
N GLY A 26 22.57 -4.26 6.15
CA GLY A 26 22.78 -2.86 6.50
C GLY A 26 21.69 -1.88 6.05
N ASP A 27 21.96 -0.58 6.24
CA ASP A 27 21.11 0.51 5.77
C ASP A 27 21.37 0.82 4.30
N MET A 28 20.96 -0.10 3.43
CA MET A 28 21.01 0.10 1.99
C MET A 28 19.78 0.86 1.50
N MET A 29 20.01 1.95 0.77
CA MET A 29 18.97 2.70 0.06
C MET A 29 19.46 2.95 -1.36
N VAL A 30 18.63 2.64 -2.34
CA VAL A 30 18.88 2.92 -3.75
C VAL A 30 17.95 4.03 -4.19
N SER A 31 18.52 5.15 -4.63
CA SER A 31 17.76 6.29 -5.17
C SER A 31 17.95 6.35 -6.68
N ILE A 32 16.86 6.16 -7.43
CA ILE A 32 16.87 6.22 -8.90
C ILE A 32 16.20 7.52 -9.32
N GLY A 33 16.95 8.37 -10.04
CA GLY A 33 16.41 9.56 -10.69
C GLY A 33 16.11 9.25 -12.16
N TYR A 34 14.91 9.57 -12.62
CA TYR A 34 14.54 9.45 -14.02
C TYR A 34 13.85 10.75 -14.48
N PRO A 35 14.19 11.30 -15.66
CA PRO A 35 13.68 12.60 -16.10
C PRO A 35 12.25 12.50 -16.64
N MET A 36 11.31 12.10 -15.77
CA MET A 36 9.88 12.16 -16.02
C MET A 36 9.29 13.34 -15.26
N GLU A 37 8.49 14.15 -15.96
CA GLU A 37 7.84 15.32 -15.39
C GLU A 37 6.94 14.94 -14.22
N SER A 38 6.22 13.82 -14.33
CA SER A 38 5.39 13.25 -13.26
C SER A 38 6.17 12.84 -12.01
N LEU A 39 7.45 12.46 -12.12
CA LEU A 39 8.28 12.13 -10.96
C LEU A 39 8.79 13.38 -10.20
N LYS A 40 8.57 14.58 -10.73
CA LYS A 40 8.77 15.82 -9.98
C LYS A 40 7.62 16.10 -9.01
N GLU A 41 6.47 15.49 -9.24
CA GLU A 41 5.22 15.71 -8.50
C GLU A 41 5.08 14.72 -7.33
N PHE A 42 5.64 13.51 -7.44
CA PHE A 42 5.60 12.50 -6.38
C PHE A 42 6.91 11.70 -6.26
N HIS A 43 7.27 11.38 -5.01
CA HIS A 43 8.36 10.45 -4.69
C HIS A 43 7.79 9.10 -4.28
N LEU A 44 8.12 8.05 -5.03
CA LEU A 44 7.74 6.68 -4.67
C LEU A 44 8.85 6.05 -3.82
N VAL A 45 8.48 5.56 -2.64
CA VAL A 45 9.35 4.75 -1.79
C VAL A 45 8.83 3.32 -1.84
N ASP A 46 9.60 2.42 -2.45
CA ASP A 46 9.33 0.99 -2.40
C ASP A 46 9.99 0.40 -1.15
N THR A 47 9.19 -0.15 -0.24
CA THR A 47 9.68 -0.75 1.00
C THR A 47 9.79 -2.27 0.83
N PRO A 48 10.89 -2.92 1.26
CA PRO A 48 10.98 -4.38 1.28
C PRO A 48 9.75 -4.99 1.95
N GLY A 49 9.24 -6.09 1.39
CA GLY A 49 7.97 -6.68 1.79
C GLY A 49 7.87 -6.87 3.31
N LEU A 50 6.68 -6.63 3.85
CA LEU A 50 6.39 -6.75 5.29
C LEU A 50 6.71 -8.15 5.84
N SER A 51 6.84 -9.18 4.99
CA SER A 51 7.20 -10.55 5.37
C SER A 51 8.70 -10.76 5.61
N THR A 52 9.57 -9.83 5.21
CA THR A 52 11.02 -9.87 5.43
C THR A 52 11.41 -9.07 6.67
N ILE A 53 10.85 -9.46 7.82
CA ILE A 53 11.00 -8.76 9.09
C ILE A 53 12.33 -9.15 9.75
N THR A 54 13.36 -8.33 9.54
CA THR A 54 14.29 -8.02 10.63
C THR A 54 13.75 -6.81 11.37
N ASP A 55 13.98 -6.70 12.68
CA ASP A 55 13.51 -5.55 13.49
C ASP A 55 13.98 -4.20 12.88
N ALA A 56 15.17 -4.18 12.27
CA ALA A 56 15.73 -3.03 11.58
C ALA A 56 14.94 -2.61 10.32
N ASN A 57 14.42 -3.57 9.55
CA ASN A 57 13.60 -3.28 8.37
C ASN A 57 12.23 -2.71 8.77
N LEU A 58 11.65 -3.22 9.86
CA LEU A 58 10.38 -2.73 10.37
C LEU A 58 10.48 -1.27 10.85
N GLU A 59 11.58 -0.90 11.51
CA GLU A 59 11.82 0.47 11.97
C GLU A 59 11.98 1.45 10.79
N LYS A 60 12.68 1.04 9.72
CA LYS A 60 12.80 1.82 8.48
C LYS A 60 11.47 2.01 7.78
N THR A 61 10.71 0.93 7.58
CA THR A 61 9.39 1.01 6.94
C THR A 61 8.46 1.93 7.74
N ARG A 62 8.51 1.88 9.08
CA ARG A 62 7.77 2.83 9.93
C ARG A 62 8.21 4.28 9.72
N LYS A 63 9.51 4.54 9.63
CA LYS A 63 10.02 5.90 9.39
C LYS A 63 9.53 6.45 8.05
N PHE A 64 9.64 5.68 6.97
CA PHE A 64 9.13 6.08 5.66
C PHE A 64 7.63 6.31 5.66
N ILE A 65 6.86 5.46 6.36
CA ILE A 65 5.42 5.68 6.55
C ILE A 65 5.16 7.01 7.28
N GLN A 66 5.88 7.32 8.36
CA GLN A 66 5.70 8.59 9.08
C GLN A 66 6.03 9.83 8.24
N GLU A 67 7.01 9.71 7.34
CA GLU A 67 7.42 10.78 6.44
C GLU A 67 6.50 10.89 5.21
N SER A 68 5.75 9.83 4.87
CA SER A 68 4.84 9.82 3.72
C SER A 68 3.62 10.70 3.92
N ASP A 69 3.16 11.34 2.84
CA ASP A 69 1.87 12.02 2.79
C ASP A 69 0.72 11.04 2.60
N VAL A 70 0.95 9.96 1.85
CA VAL A 70 -0.02 8.89 1.57
C VAL A 70 0.67 7.53 1.53
N VAL A 71 -0.04 6.49 1.97
CA VAL A 71 0.41 5.10 1.88
C VAL A 71 -0.40 4.36 0.81
N LEU A 72 0.27 3.81 -0.19
CA LEU A 72 -0.34 2.86 -1.13
C LEU A 72 -0.20 1.46 -0.57
N TRP A 73 -1.31 0.85 -0.18
CA TRP A 73 -1.33 -0.51 0.33
C TRP A 73 -1.71 -1.49 -0.77
N ILE A 74 -0.75 -2.29 -1.22
CA ILE A 74 -0.95 -3.26 -2.29
C ILE A 74 -1.44 -4.59 -1.71
N PHE A 75 -2.67 -4.96 -2.02
CA PHE A 75 -3.22 -6.29 -1.76
C PHE A 75 -3.00 -7.20 -2.96
N ASN A 76 -2.72 -8.48 -2.72
CA ASN A 76 -2.79 -9.49 -3.77
C ASN A 76 -4.23 -10.07 -3.83
N ALA A 77 -4.88 -9.99 -5.00
CA ALA A 77 -6.25 -10.44 -5.20
C ALA A 77 -6.47 -11.93 -4.86
N ASN A 78 -5.44 -12.77 -5.01
CA ASN A 78 -5.48 -14.20 -4.69
C ASN A 78 -5.39 -14.51 -3.18
N HIS A 79 -4.98 -13.53 -2.36
CA HIS A 79 -4.62 -13.75 -0.97
C HIS A 79 -5.29 -12.78 0.00
N ILE A 80 -6.45 -12.24 -0.38
CA ILE A 80 -7.19 -11.30 0.46
C ILE A 80 -7.78 -12.01 1.69
N GLY A 81 -7.70 -11.35 2.85
CA GLY A 81 -8.37 -11.78 4.07
C GLY A 81 -7.48 -12.56 5.04
N GLN A 82 -6.17 -12.66 4.77
CA GLN A 82 -5.22 -13.18 5.74
C GLN A 82 -5.18 -12.27 6.98
N SER A 83 -5.19 -12.87 8.18
CA SER A 83 -5.22 -12.16 9.47
C SER A 83 -4.04 -11.20 9.62
N ASP A 84 -2.86 -11.64 9.18
CA ASP A 84 -1.60 -10.96 9.43
C ASP A 84 -1.56 -9.65 8.61
N VAL A 85 -2.03 -9.68 7.37
CA VAL A 85 -2.18 -8.50 6.51
C VAL A 85 -3.15 -7.47 7.13
N ASN A 86 -4.22 -7.93 7.77
CA ASN A 86 -5.19 -7.05 8.42
C ASN A 86 -4.61 -6.36 9.65
N GLU A 87 -3.78 -7.08 10.42
CA GLU A 87 -3.13 -6.53 11.62
C GLU A 87 -2.07 -5.49 11.24
N GLU A 88 -1.27 -5.76 10.23
CA GLU A 88 -0.27 -4.81 9.73
C GLU A 88 -0.92 -3.55 9.17
N LEU A 89 -1.99 -3.68 8.37
CA LEU A 89 -2.75 -2.53 7.89
C LEU A 89 -3.31 -1.70 9.05
N ALA A 90 -3.86 -2.35 10.09
CA ALA A 90 -4.35 -1.65 11.26
C ALA A 90 -3.22 -0.91 12.01
N ASN A 91 -2.03 -1.50 12.09
CA ASN A 91 -0.86 -0.86 12.70
C ASN A 91 -0.43 0.39 11.91
N VAL A 92 -0.41 0.31 10.58
CA VAL A 92 -0.11 1.47 9.71
C VAL A 92 -1.19 2.53 9.82
N ALA A 93 -2.46 2.15 9.86
CA ALA A 93 -3.58 3.09 10.03
C ALA A 93 -3.51 3.85 11.36
N ARG A 94 -3.01 3.23 12.44
CA ARG A 94 -2.78 3.92 13.73
C ARG A 94 -1.68 4.98 13.66
N MET A 95 -0.80 4.92 12.67
CA MET A 95 0.22 5.97 12.44
C MET A 95 -0.40 7.25 11.85
N GLY A 96 -1.65 7.16 11.41
CA GLY A 96 -2.44 8.31 11.06
C GLY A 96 -2.17 8.89 9.67
N LYS A 97 -1.73 8.01 8.76
CA LYS A 97 -1.54 8.35 7.37
C LYS A 97 -2.76 7.94 6.55
N PRO A 98 -3.09 8.69 5.49
CA PRO A 98 -4.14 8.26 4.58
C PRO A 98 -3.64 7.02 3.83
N ILE A 99 -4.49 6.00 3.75
CA ILE A 99 -4.15 4.74 3.09
C ILE A 99 -5.08 4.53 1.90
N ILE A 100 -4.49 4.30 0.73
CA ILE A 100 -5.20 3.92 -0.49
C ILE A 100 -4.95 2.43 -0.70
N GLY A 101 -6.03 1.64 -0.75
CA GLY A 101 -5.94 0.21 -1.04
C GLY A 101 -5.91 -0.06 -2.53
N ILE A 102 -4.93 -0.83 -3.01
CA ILE A 102 -4.83 -1.25 -4.40
C ILE A 102 -4.83 -2.77 -4.43
N ILE A 103 -5.90 -3.37 -4.95
CA ILE A 103 -6.01 -4.81 -5.12
C ILE A 103 -5.41 -5.17 -6.47
N ASN A 104 -4.18 -5.65 -6.44
CA ASN A 104 -3.43 -6.01 -7.64
C ASN A 104 -3.61 -7.49 -8.01
N ARG A 105 -3.27 -7.83 -9.26
CA ARG A 105 -3.37 -9.17 -9.87
C ARG A 105 -4.81 -9.64 -10.09
N ILE A 106 -5.67 -8.73 -10.53
CA ILE A 106 -7.07 -9.07 -10.84
C ILE A 106 -7.23 -9.91 -12.12
N ASP A 107 -6.19 -9.96 -12.94
CA ASP A 107 -6.06 -10.84 -14.10
C ASP A 107 -5.91 -12.31 -13.69
N GLU A 108 -5.40 -12.58 -12.48
CA GLU A 108 -5.17 -13.93 -11.97
C GLU A 108 -6.39 -14.55 -11.25
N ILE A 109 -7.47 -13.79 -11.03
CA ILE A 109 -8.64 -14.28 -10.28
C ILE A 109 -9.76 -14.79 -11.19
N ASP A 110 -10.38 -15.90 -10.83
CA ASP A 110 -11.59 -16.41 -11.49
C ASP A 110 -12.86 -15.60 -11.14
N GLY A 111 -12.75 -14.72 -10.14
CA GLY A 111 -13.85 -13.95 -9.57
C GLY A 111 -14.02 -12.55 -10.18
N SER A 112 -15.14 -11.89 -9.85
CA SER A 112 -15.35 -10.50 -10.24
C SER A 112 -14.47 -9.55 -9.40
N PRO A 113 -13.64 -8.69 -10.01
CA PRO A 113 -12.87 -7.67 -9.30
C PRO A 113 -13.74 -6.79 -8.40
N MET A 114 -14.97 -6.49 -8.83
CA MET A 114 -15.95 -5.73 -8.04
C MET A 114 -16.28 -6.40 -6.70
N ARG A 115 -16.48 -7.73 -6.70
CA ARG A 115 -16.79 -8.47 -5.46
C ARG A 115 -15.61 -8.45 -4.49
N VAL A 116 -14.40 -8.55 -5.03
CA VAL A 116 -13.17 -8.52 -4.24
C VAL A 116 -12.97 -7.13 -3.63
N ARG A 117 -13.19 -6.07 -4.41
CA ARG A 117 -13.22 -4.68 -3.95
C ARG A 117 -14.24 -4.46 -2.84
N GLU A 118 -15.49 -4.91 -3.03
CA GLU A 118 -16.54 -4.81 -2.02
C GLU A 118 -16.18 -5.56 -0.73
N TYR A 119 -15.55 -6.72 -0.84
CA TYR A 119 -15.07 -7.48 0.31
C TYR A 119 -14.02 -6.69 1.10
N VAL A 120 -13.01 -6.13 0.42
CA VAL A 120 -11.97 -5.31 1.06
C VAL A 120 -12.59 -4.06 1.68
N HIS A 121 -13.47 -3.37 0.95
CA HIS A 121 -14.14 -2.19 1.46
C HIS A 121 -14.97 -2.48 2.72
N ARG A 122 -15.75 -3.57 2.73
CA ARG A 122 -16.56 -3.96 3.90
C ARG A 122 -15.69 -4.35 5.11
N THR A 123 -14.55 -4.98 4.88
CA THR A 123 -13.72 -5.57 5.94
C THR A 123 -12.68 -4.58 6.47
N LEU A 124 -12.06 -3.83 5.57
CA LEU A 124 -10.88 -2.99 5.82
C LEU A 124 -11.11 -1.52 5.45
N GLY A 125 -12.25 -1.16 4.84
CA GLY A 125 -12.55 0.22 4.44
C GLY A 125 -12.59 1.23 5.59
N ILE A 126 -12.59 0.79 6.85
CA ILE A 126 -12.41 1.68 8.00
C ILE A 126 -11.00 2.29 8.10
N TYR A 127 -10.02 1.63 7.48
CA TYR A 127 -8.61 2.03 7.44
C TYR A 127 -8.21 2.64 6.09
N LEU A 128 -9.05 2.48 5.06
CA LEU A 128 -8.74 2.86 3.68
C LEU A 128 -9.60 4.06 3.27
N GLN A 129 -8.99 5.07 2.67
CA GLN A 129 -9.73 6.21 2.08
C GLN A 129 -10.42 5.80 0.79
N GLN A 130 -9.73 5.03 -0.04
CA GLN A 130 -10.22 4.57 -1.32
C GLN A 130 -9.66 3.17 -1.63
N VAL A 131 -10.40 2.39 -2.41
CA VAL A 131 -9.98 1.05 -2.86
C VAL A 131 -10.10 0.95 -4.37
N PHE A 132 -9.01 0.56 -5.02
CA PHE A 132 -8.92 0.30 -6.46
C PHE A 132 -8.62 -1.16 -6.72
N THR A 133 -8.89 -1.59 -7.94
CA THR A 133 -8.55 -2.92 -8.48
C THR A 133 -7.68 -2.74 -9.69
N THR A 134 -6.55 -3.42 -9.76
CA THR A 134 -5.56 -3.25 -10.82
C THR A 134 -5.01 -4.57 -11.34
N SER A 135 -4.66 -4.60 -12.61
CA SER A 135 -3.74 -5.58 -13.20
C SER A 135 -2.45 -4.85 -13.59
N GLY A 136 -1.41 -5.01 -12.78
CA GLY A 136 -0.10 -4.44 -13.09
C GLY A 136 0.50 -5.02 -14.38
N LEU A 137 0.16 -6.27 -14.71
CA LEU A 137 0.59 -6.92 -15.95
C LEU A 137 -0.06 -6.26 -17.16
N ASP A 138 -1.39 -6.17 -17.18
CA ASP A 138 -2.12 -5.58 -18.31
C ASP A 138 -1.74 -4.10 -18.49
N ALA A 139 -1.55 -3.37 -17.40
CA ALA A 139 -1.10 -1.98 -17.43
C ALA A 139 0.27 -1.83 -18.10
N PHE A 140 1.19 -2.75 -17.81
CA PHE A 140 2.54 -2.77 -18.37
C PHE A 140 2.51 -3.11 -19.86
N GLU A 141 1.77 -4.16 -20.24
CA GLU A 141 1.60 -4.56 -21.64
C GLU A 141 0.95 -3.44 -22.47
N ALA A 142 -0.08 -2.80 -21.92
CA ALA A 142 -0.74 -1.65 -22.52
C ALA A 142 0.25 -0.50 -22.78
N ARG A 143 1.15 -0.20 -21.83
CA ARG A 143 2.18 0.84 -22.00
C ARG A 143 3.21 0.48 -23.07
N ILE A 144 3.64 -0.78 -23.16
CA ILE A 144 4.52 -1.24 -24.24
C ILE A 144 3.85 -1.08 -25.61
N ASN A 145 2.56 -1.41 -25.68
CA ASN A 145 1.81 -1.39 -26.93
C ASN A 145 1.24 0.00 -27.28
N ASN A 146 1.43 1.01 -26.42
CA ASN A 146 0.80 2.34 -26.52
C ASN A 146 -0.74 2.27 -26.62
N ASP A 147 -1.35 1.31 -25.91
CA ASP A 147 -2.79 1.14 -25.84
C ASP A 147 -3.34 1.86 -24.60
N GLU A 148 -3.77 3.10 -24.77
CA GLU A 148 -4.36 3.87 -23.67
C GLU A 148 -5.68 3.26 -23.17
N VAL A 149 -6.47 2.60 -24.03
CA VAL A 149 -7.75 2.01 -23.60
C VAL A 149 -7.49 0.87 -22.64
N GLU A 150 -6.57 -0.03 -23.00
CA GLU A 150 -6.22 -1.15 -22.13
C GLU A 150 -5.50 -0.70 -20.85
N PHE A 151 -4.74 0.39 -20.93
CA PHE A 151 -4.14 1.00 -19.75
C PHE A 151 -5.19 1.44 -18.72
N TYR A 152 -6.32 2.02 -19.15
CA TYR A 152 -7.42 2.35 -18.23
C TYR A 152 -8.21 1.11 -17.80
N ASN A 153 -8.42 0.12 -18.68
CA ASN A 153 -9.08 -1.14 -18.32
C ASN A 153 -8.31 -1.92 -17.24
N SER A 154 -6.98 -1.81 -17.24
CA SER A 154 -6.12 -2.38 -16.19
C SER A 154 -6.37 -1.79 -14.80
N GLY A 155 -7.09 -0.67 -14.70
CA GLY A 155 -7.37 0.06 -13.46
C GLY A 155 -6.23 0.97 -12.98
N LEU A 156 -5.01 0.85 -13.54
CA LEU A 156 -3.88 1.69 -13.09
C LEU A 156 -4.06 3.16 -13.50
N GLY A 157 -4.70 3.43 -14.64
CA GLY A 157 -5.04 4.81 -15.05
C GLY A 157 -5.91 5.53 -14.01
N GLU A 158 -6.93 4.86 -13.48
CA GLU A 158 -7.81 5.42 -12.44
C GLU A 158 -7.03 5.75 -11.15
N VAL A 159 -6.10 4.88 -10.76
CA VAL A 159 -5.23 5.13 -9.60
C VAL A 159 -4.39 6.40 -9.82
N LEU A 160 -3.72 6.52 -10.98
CA LEU A 160 -2.87 7.67 -11.26
C LEU A 160 -3.66 8.98 -11.32
N ASP A 161 -4.85 8.97 -11.91
CA ASP A 161 -5.72 10.13 -11.95
C ASP A 161 -6.17 10.54 -10.54
N TYR A 162 -6.48 9.57 -9.67
CA TYR A 162 -6.81 9.85 -8.27
C TYR A 162 -5.63 10.48 -7.54
N LEU A 163 -4.42 9.91 -7.68
CA LEU A 163 -3.22 10.44 -7.04
C LEU A 163 -2.93 11.87 -7.50
N ARG A 164 -2.99 12.14 -8.81
CA ARG A 164 -2.73 13.47 -9.35
C ARG A 164 -3.77 14.49 -8.88
N ASN A 165 -5.06 14.19 -9.01
CA ASN A 165 -6.10 15.19 -8.79
C ASN A 165 -6.36 15.46 -7.31
N GLU A 166 -6.40 14.42 -6.48
CA GLU A 166 -6.77 14.54 -5.08
C GLU A 166 -5.57 14.89 -4.20
N ILE A 167 -4.39 14.30 -4.46
CA ILE A 167 -3.23 14.48 -3.57
C ILE A 167 -2.47 15.79 -3.84
N GLU A 168 -2.36 16.21 -5.10
CA GLU A 168 -1.64 17.44 -5.45
C GLU A 168 -2.43 18.71 -5.10
N SER A 169 -3.75 18.70 -5.28
CA SER A 169 -4.60 19.87 -5.05
C SER A 169 -4.80 20.21 -3.58
N ASN A 170 -4.63 19.24 -2.68
CA ASN A 170 -5.01 19.35 -1.27
C ASN A 170 -3.87 19.11 -0.28
N SER A 171 -2.58 19.14 -0.65
CA SER A 171 -1.50 18.74 0.29
C SER A 171 -1.57 19.36 1.70
N GLU A 172 -1.98 20.63 1.85
CA GLU A 172 -2.21 21.24 3.18
C GLU A 172 -3.53 20.81 3.86
N GLU A 173 -4.61 20.63 3.09
CA GLU A 173 -5.93 20.19 3.59
C GLU A 173 -5.94 18.68 3.91
N ILE A 174 -5.34 17.85 3.07
CA ILE A 174 -5.05 16.43 3.27
C ILE A 174 -4.23 16.21 4.54
N HIS A 175 -3.29 17.09 4.88
CA HIS A 175 -2.53 16.91 6.11
C HIS A 175 -3.45 17.01 7.34
N MET A 176 -4.38 17.97 7.33
CA MET A 176 -5.36 18.16 8.40
C MET A 176 -6.43 17.05 8.39
N GLU A 177 -6.97 16.71 7.21
CA GLU A 177 -7.92 15.61 7.04
C GLU A 177 -7.30 14.26 7.38
N SER A 178 -6.01 14.05 7.12
CA SER A 178 -5.28 12.86 7.50
C SER A 178 -5.23 12.77 9.01
N ILE A 179 -4.83 13.84 9.72
CA ILE A 179 -4.85 13.87 11.19
C ILE A 179 -6.26 13.57 11.71
N GLU A 180 -7.29 14.19 11.14
CA GLU A 180 -8.68 13.95 11.55
C GLU A 180 -9.11 12.49 11.26
N SER A 181 -8.77 11.97 10.08
CA SER A 181 -9.04 10.60 9.67
C SER A 181 -8.33 9.59 10.57
N SER A 182 -7.12 9.90 11.01
CA SER A 182 -6.34 9.12 11.98
C SER A 182 -7.08 8.98 13.30
N VAL A 183 -7.51 10.12 13.85
CA VAL A 183 -8.25 10.18 15.12
C VAL A 183 -9.56 9.43 14.98
N LYS A 184 -10.29 9.65 13.87
CA LYS A 184 -11.52 8.91 13.56
C LYS A 184 -11.26 7.41 13.41
N ALA A 185 -10.18 6.99 12.76
CA ALA A 185 -9.83 5.57 12.56
C ALA A 185 -9.52 4.89 13.90
N VAL A 186 -8.75 5.56 14.77
CA VAL A 186 -8.47 5.07 16.13
C VAL A 186 -9.77 4.93 16.94
N ILE A 187 -10.64 5.95 16.93
CA ILE A 187 -11.92 5.90 17.63
C ILE A 187 -12.81 4.78 17.08
N ARG A 188 -12.95 4.68 15.75
CA ARG A 188 -13.72 3.62 15.09
C ARG A 188 -13.21 2.23 15.43
N HIS A 189 -11.89 2.05 15.49
CA HIS A 189 -11.26 0.79 15.89
C HIS A 189 -11.65 0.41 17.33
N TYR A 190 -11.62 1.36 18.27
CA TYR A 190 -12.02 1.11 19.65
C TYR A 190 -13.51 0.77 19.79
N VAL A 191 -14.39 1.47 19.06
CA VAL A 191 -15.84 1.19 19.04
C VAL A 191 -16.11 -0.21 18.50
N LYS A 192 -15.54 -0.55 17.34
CA LYS A 192 -15.72 -1.88 16.71
C LYS A 192 -15.19 -3.00 17.60
N SER A 193 -14.04 -2.79 18.23
CA SER A 193 -13.48 -3.76 19.18
C SER A 193 -14.42 -3.99 20.36
N HIS A 194 -15.02 -2.92 20.91
CA HIS A 194 -16.06 -3.03 21.95
C HIS A 194 -17.29 -3.80 21.47
N GLU A 195 -17.81 -3.53 20.28
CA GLU A 195 -18.95 -4.28 19.71
C GLU A 195 -18.64 -5.78 19.59
N ILE A 196 -17.42 -6.13 19.17
CA ILE A 196 -16.98 -7.53 19.08
C ILE A 196 -16.93 -8.18 20.47
N TYR A 197 -16.43 -7.47 21.48
CA TYR A 197 -16.40 -7.97 22.85
C TYR A 197 -17.81 -8.13 23.44
N GLU A 198 -18.70 -7.15 23.24
CA GLU A 198 -20.10 -7.24 23.65
C GLU A 198 -20.79 -8.46 23.02
N ASN A 199 -20.62 -8.66 21.71
CA ASN A 199 -21.21 -9.80 21.02
C ASN A 199 -20.70 -11.14 21.59
N LYS A 200 -19.40 -11.25 21.93
CA LYS A 200 -18.84 -12.44 22.58
C LYS A 200 -19.40 -12.64 23.99
N ILE A 201 -19.51 -11.58 24.79
CA ILE A 201 -20.08 -11.65 26.14
C ILE A 201 -21.53 -12.09 26.08
N ASN A 202 -22.33 -11.50 25.19
CA ASN A 202 -23.74 -11.84 25.00
C ASN A 202 -23.90 -13.30 24.57
N PHE A 203 -23.06 -13.78 23.67
CA PHE A 203 -23.04 -15.17 23.24
C PHE A 203 -22.72 -16.15 24.39
N ILE A 204 -21.77 -15.81 25.26
CA ILE A 204 -21.42 -16.63 26.43
C ILE A 204 -22.54 -16.61 27.47
N SER A 205 -23.11 -15.43 27.76
CA SER A 205 -24.21 -15.27 28.71
C SER A 205 -25.49 -16.00 28.30
N GLN A 206 -25.74 -16.21 27.00
CA GLN A 206 -26.88 -17.00 26.51
C GLN A 206 -26.67 -18.53 26.59
N LYS A 207 -25.43 -18.97 26.86
CA LYS A 207 -25.07 -20.40 26.98
C LYS A 207 -24.93 -20.89 28.42
N LEU A 208 -25.01 -19.99 29.40
CA LEU A 208 -25.10 -20.28 30.84
C LEU A 208 -26.57 -20.31 31.27
#